data_AF-A0A0Q8R5M8-F1
#
_entry.id   AF-A0A0Q8R5M8-F1
#
_cell.length_a   1.000
_cell.length_b   1.000
_cell.length_c   1.000
_cell.angle_alpha   90.00
_cell.angle_beta   90.00
_cell.angle_gamma   90.00
#
_symmetry.space_group_name_H-M   'P 1'
#
loop_
_entity.id
_entity.type
_entity.pdbx_description
1 polymer ?
#
loop_
_entity_poly.entity_id
_entity_poly.type
_entity_poly.pdbx_seq_one_letter_code
_entity_poly.pdbx_strand_id
1 'polypeptide(L)'
;MPAYAIYRCEASGKISYSDMPCPGARQLEIRDSQIDSPASGEKQHIENKKALEKVENARHRETKTQYKAQQRAAKQRAALDKKCATLSRRQQYASDDVRTAPQKSVEKARRKASRITEQYEAECKARRSELLAS
;
A
#
# COMPACT_ATOMS: atom_id res chain seq x y z
N MET A 1 -1.55 36.72 -39.94
CA MET A 1 -2.29 36.16 -38.79
C MET A 1 -3.60 35.60 -39.33
N PRO A 2 -3.77 34.28 -39.50
CA PRO A 2 -5.05 33.74 -39.91
C PRO A 2 -5.99 33.71 -38.70
N ALA A 3 -7.08 34.47 -38.76
CA ALA A 3 -8.20 34.30 -37.85
C ALA A 3 -8.94 33.02 -38.28
N TYR A 4 -8.84 31.95 -37.49
CA TYR A 4 -9.59 30.71 -37.77
C TYR A 4 -11.06 30.96 -37.43
N ALA A 5 -11.89 31.23 -38.44
CA ALA A 5 -13.32 31.33 -38.28
C ALA A 5 -13.93 29.92 -38.38
N ILE A 6 -14.18 29.28 -37.25
CA ILE A 6 -14.86 27.99 -37.20
C ILE A 6 -16.37 28.22 -37.21
N TYR A 7 -17.06 27.68 -38.20
CA TYR A 7 -18.50 27.77 -38.34
C TYR A 7 -19.17 26.47 -37.88
N ARG A 8 -20.19 26.58 -37.01
CA ARG A 8 -21.06 25.46 -36.65
C ARG A 8 -22.18 25.38 -37.69
N CYS A 9 -22.19 24.29 -38.44
CA CYS A 9 -23.19 23.95 -39.44
C CYS A 9 -24.14 22.88 -38.91
N GLU A 10 -25.44 23.07 -39.11
CA GLU A 10 -26.45 22.09 -38.71
C GLU A 10 -27.32 21.76 -39.93
N ALA A 11 -27.14 20.55 -40.46
CA ALA A 11 -27.86 20.07 -41.64
C ALA A 11 -28.47 18.70 -41.32
N SER A 12 -29.78 18.56 -41.54
CA SER A 12 -30.50 17.29 -41.36
C SER A 12 -30.30 16.63 -39.99
N GLY A 13 -30.26 17.43 -38.91
CA GLY A 13 -30.08 16.95 -37.53
C GLY A 13 -28.65 16.53 -37.16
N LYS A 14 -27.66 16.76 -38.04
CA LYS A 14 -26.23 16.52 -37.77
C LYS A 14 -25.47 17.84 -37.70
N ILE A 15 -24.64 17.96 -36.67
CA ILE A 15 -23.78 19.13 -36.44
C ILE A 15 -22.39 18.83 -37.00
N SER A 16 -21.91 19.69 -37.89
CA SER A 16 -20.55 19.62 -38.47
C SER A 16 -19.85 20.96 -38.30
N TYR A 17 -18.55 20.94 -38.01
CA TYR A 17 -17.72 22.13 -37.87
C TYR A 17 -16.86 22.28 -39.13
N SER A 18 -16.87 23.46 -39.74
CA SER A 18 -16.13 23.73 -40.97
C SER A 18 -15.52 25.13 -40.94
N ASP A 19 -14.40 25.28 -41.63
CA ASP A 19 -13.75 26.58 -41.86
C ASP A 19 -14.40 27.38 -43.01
N MET A 20 -15.41 26.81 -43.68
CA MET A 20 -16.22 27.50 -44.71
C MET A 20 -17.65 27.76 -44.21
N PRO A 21 -18.23 28.95 -44.49
CA PRO A 21 -19.59 29.28 -44.08
C PRO A 21 -20.61 28.45 -44.87
N CYS A 22 -21.55 27.82 -44.15
CA CYS A 22 -22.67 27.06 -44.71
C CYS A 22 -24.01 27.79 -44.50
N PRO A 23 -25.09 27.42 -45.22
CA PRO A 23 -26.41 28.03 -45.06
C PRO A 23 -26.94 27.80 -43.63
N GLY A 24 -27.14 28.88 -42.86
CA GLY A 24 -27.54 28.80 -41.45
C GLY A 24 -26.39 28.65 -40.44
N ALA A 25 -25.13 28.83 -40.88
CA ALA A 25 -23.96 28.78 -40.02
C ALA A 25 -24.05 29.79 -38.86
N ARG A 26 -23.70 29.34 -37.65
CA ARG A 26 -23.35 30.24 -36.54
C ARG A 26 -21.83 30.28 -36.43
N GLN A 27 -21.26 31.48 -36.59
CA GLN A 27 -19.84 31.71 -36.36
C GLN A 27 -19.53 31.54 -34.88
N LEU A 28 -18.57 30.67 -34.56
CA LEU A 28 -18.06 30.55 -33.21
C LEU A 28 -16.88 31.50 -33.07
N GLU A 29 -17.07 32.57 -32.32
CA GLU A 29 -15.94 33.38 -31.87
C GLU A 29 -15.17 32.59 -30.81
N ILE A 30 -14.09 31.95 -31.25
CA ILE A 30 -13.08 31.45 -30.33
C ILE A 30 -12.40 32.70 -29.77
N ARG A 31 -12.85 33.15 -28.60
CA ARG A 31 -12.09 34.10 -27.82
C ARG A 31 -10.81 33.40 -27.42
N ASP A 32 -9.71 33.78 -28.05
CA ASP A 32 -8.38 33.48 -27.51
C ASP A 32 -8.40 33.96 -26.07
N SER A 33 -8.27 33.01 -25.14
CA SER A 33 -8.13 33.30 -23.72
C SER A 33 -7.01 34.34 -23.60
N GLN A 34 -7.34 35.52 -23.07
CA GLN A 34 -6.34 36.56 -22.87
C GLN A 34 -5.16 35.92 -22.16
N ILE A 35 -3.99 35.93 -22.81
CA ILE A 35 -2.77 35.43 -22.20
C ILE A 35 -2.52 36.37 -21.03
N ASP A 36 -2.82 35.91 -19.82
CA ASP A 36 -2.55 36.66 -18.60
C ASP A 36 -1.07 37.05 -18.60
N SER A 37 -0.79 38.30 -18.24
CA SER A 37 0.54 38.91 -18.26
C SER A 37 1.60 37.97 -17.65
N PRO A 38 2.84 37.88 -18.18
CA PRO A 38 3.83 36.88 -17.77
C PRO A 38 4.11 36.87 -16.25
N ALA A 39 3.99 38.03 -15.59
CA ALA A 39 4.14 38.17 -14.14
C ALA A 39 3.06 37.44 -13.32
N SER A 40 1.86 37.23 -13.85
CA SER A 40 0.79 36.43 -13.22
C SER A 40 1.07 34.94 -13.33
N GLY A 41 1.57 34.48 -14.49
CA GLY A 41 1.93 33.09 -14.74
C GLY A 41 3.11 32.62 -13.87
N GLU A 42 4.13 33.46 -13.67
CA GLU A 42 5.27 33.14 -12.79
C GLU A 42 4.84 32.97 -11.32
N LYS A 43 3.96 33.84 -10.81
CA LYS A 43 3.43 33.74 -9.45
C LYS A 43 2.61 32.46 -9.27
N GLN A 44 1.70 32.17 -10.19
CA GLN A 44 0.92 30.93 -10.18
C GLN A 44 1.82 29.69 -10.27
N HIS A 45 2.87 29.72 -11.10
CA HIS A 45 3.83 28.63 -11.21
C HIS A 45 4.60 28.39 -9.90
N ILE A 46 5.03 29.45 -9.21
CA ILE A 46 5.69 29.35 -7.90
C ILE A 46 4.72 28.78 -6.83
N GLU A 47 3.47 29.23 -6.82
CA GLU A 47 2.44 28.73 -5.90
C GLU A 47 2.12 27.25 -6.15
N ASN A 48 1.95 26.87 -7.42
CA ASN A 48 1.74 25.49 -7.84
C ASN A 48 2.93 24.61 -7.44
N LYS A 49 4.17 25.06 -7.66
CA LYS A 49 5.37 24.32 -7.24
C LYS A 49 5.41 24.11 -5.73
N LYS A 50 5.09 25.15 -4.93
CA LYS A 50 5.00 25.04 -3.47
C LYS A 50 3.88 24.09 -3.02
N ALA A 51 2.74 24.10 -3.71
CA ALA A 51 1.63 23.18 -3.43
C ALA A 51 2.02 21.73 -3.72
N LEU A 52 2.67 21.48 -4.86
CA LEU A 52 3.20 20.16 -5.22
C LEU A 52 4.22 19.66 -4.21
N GLU A 53 5.19 20.50 -3.83
CA GLU A 53 6.21 20.14 -2.83
C GLU A 53 5.58 19.78 -1.47
N LYS A 54 4.52 20.50 -1.05
CA LYS A 54 3.76 20.15 0.17
C LYS A 54 3.11 18.78 0.06
N VAL A 55 2.47 18.48 -1.06
CA VAL A 55 1.81 17.18 -1.30
C VAL A 55 2.83 16.05 -1.34
N GLU A 56 3.96 16.24 -2.02
CA GLU A 56 5.05 15.26 -2.07
C GLU A 56 5.65 15.01 -0.69
N ASN A 57 5.91 16.07 0.08
CA ASN A 57 6.40 15.95 1.44
C ASN A 57 5.41 15.23 2.36
N ALA A 58 4.10 15.50 2.22
CA ALA A 58 3.07 14.79 2.97
C ALA A 58 3.07 13.29 2.62
N ARG A 59 3.07 12.95 1.33
CA ARG A 59 3.14 11.57 0.86
C ARG A 59 4.40 10.86 1.37
N HIS A 60 5.56 11.52 1.31
CA HIS A 60 6.82 10.93 1.76
C HIS A 60 6.80 10.65 3.27
N ARG A 61 6.21 11.55 4.07
CA ARG A 61 6.02 11.34 5.52
C ARG A 61 5.10 10.14 5.78
N GLU A 62 3.96 10.05 5.10
CA GLU A 62 3.04 8.94 5.22
C GLU A 62 3.70 7.62 4.85
N THR A 63 4.34 7.53 3.67
CA THR A 63 5.08 6.34 3.25
C THR A 63 6.15 5.94 4.26
N LYS A 64 6.90 6.89 4.82
CA LYS A 64 7.90 6.62 5.84
C LYS A 64 7.29 6.08 7.13
N THR A 65 6.13 6.59 7.54
CA THR A 65 5.43 6.09 8.73
C THR A 65 4.88 4.67 8.51
N GLN A 66 4.24 4.42 7.37
CA GLN A 66 3.72 3.11 6.98
C GLN A 66 4.85 2.09 6.88
N TYR A 67 5.94 2.43 6.21
CA TYR A 67 7.11 1.56 6.09
C TYR A 67 7.71 1.22 7.46
N LYS A 68 7.84 2.20 8.37
CA LYS A 68 8.29 1.94 9.75
C LYS A 68 7.32 1.03 10.52
N ALA A 69 6.01 1.21 10.36
CA ALA A 69 5.00 0.36 10.99
C ALA A 69 5.09 -1.08 10.48
N GLN A 70 5.19 -1.26 9.16
CA GLN A 70 5.40 -2.56 8.52
C GLN A 70 6.68 -3.23 8.99
N GLN A 71 7.80 -2.50 9.04
CA GLN A 71 9.07 -3.03 9.56
C GLN A 71 8.95 -3.48 11.02
N ARG A 72 8.27 -2.70 11.87
CA ARG A 72 8.05 -3.07 13.28
C ARG A 72 7.20 -4.33 13.40
N ALA A 73 6.10 -4.41 12.66
CA ALA A 73 5.26 -5.60 12.62
C ALA A 73 6.03 -6.83 12.11
N ALA A 74 6.82 -6.69 11.05
CA ALA A 74 7.66 -7.75 10.51
C ALA A 74 8.72 -8.22 11.53
N LYS A 75 9.35 -7.31 12.26
CA LYS A 75 10.31 -7.65 13.32
C LYS A 75 9.66 -8.39 14.49
N GLN A 76 8.48 -7.95 14.93
CA GLN A 76 7.73 -8.63 15.99
C GLN A 76 7.33 -10.04 15.57
N ARG A 77 6.82 -10.19 14.34
CA ARG A 77 6.55 -11.51 13.74
C ARG A 77 7.81 -12.36 13.71
N ALA A 78 8.91 -11.88 13.17
CA ALA A 78 10.16 -12.65 13.12
C ALA A 78 10.69 -13.03 14.51
N ALA A 79 10.53 -12.18 15.53
CA ALA A 79 10.92 -12.50 16.90
C ALA A 79 10.07 -13.62 17.50
N LEU A 80 8.75 -13.55 17.32
CA LEU A 80 7.82 -14.60 17.72
C LEU A 80 8.12 -15.92 16.96
N ASP A 81 8.52 -15.87 15.68
CA ASP A 81 8.86 -17.07 14.90
C ASP A 81 10.06 -17.77 15.51
N LYS A 82 11.12 -17.01 15.81
CA LYS A 82 12.33 -17.53 16.43
C LYS A 82 12.04 -18.14 17.80
N LYS A 83 11.16 -17.51 18.57
CA LYS A 83 10.73 -18.02 19.88
C LYS A 83 10.00 -19.36 19.73
N CYS A 84 9.02 -19.43 18.82
CA CYS A 84 8.27 -20.64 18.54
C CYS A 84 9.14 -21.76 17.95
N ALA A 85 10.06 -21.44 17.04
CA ALA A 85 11.02 -22.41 16.52
C ALA A 85 11.89 -23.00 17.64
N THR A 86 12.38 -22.14 18.55
CA THR A 86 13.17 -22.57 19.71
C THR A 86 12.37 -23.48 20.65
N LEU A 87 11.13 -23.12 20.96
CA LEU A 87 10.25 -23.93 21.82
C LEU A 87 9.85 -25.25 21.14
N SER A 88 9.59 -25.26 19.84
CA SER A 88 9.31 -26.50 19.09
C SER A 88 10.49 -27.47 19.13
N ARG A 89 11.73 -26.96 19.01
CA ARG A 89 12.93 -27.77 19.14
C ARG A 89 13.09 -28.34 20.54
N ARG A 90 12.80 -27.54 21.57
CA ARG A 90 12.78 -28.01 22.97
C ARG A 90 11.72 -29.08 23.20
N GLN A 91 10.55 -28.95 22.59
CA GLN A 91 9.49 -29.95 22.66
C GLN A 91 9.95 -31.28 22.04
N GLN A 92 10.55 -31.24 20.85
CA GLN A 92 11.12 -32.41 20.20
C GLN A 92 12.15 -33.10 21.09
N TYR A 93 13.12 -32.35 21.62
CA TYR A 93 14.12 -32.91 22.52
C TYR A 93 13.53 -33.47 23.82
N ALA A 94 12.53 -32.81 24.40
CA ALA A 94 11.86 -33.33 25.58
C ALA A 94 11.09 -34.64 25.28
N SER A 95 10.54 -34.79 24.07
CA SER A 95 9.91 -36.03 23.64
C SER A 95 10.94 -37.16 23.42
N ASP A 96 12.11 -36.85 22.87
CA ASP A 96 13.20 -37.80 22.70
C ASP A 96 13.82 -38.20 24.05
N ASP A 97 13.93 -37.26 25.00
CA ASP A 97 14.32 -37.52 26.38
C ASP A 97 13.37 -38.55 27.03
N VAL A 98 12.06 -38.44 26.78
CA VAL A 98 11.08 -39.43 27.29
C VAL A 98 11.28 -40.80 26.66
N ARG A 99 11.57 -40.86 25.36
CA ARG A 99 11.78 -42.12 24.62
C ARG A 99 13.04 -42.86 25.06
N THR A 100 14.08 -42.11 25.43
CA THR A 100 15.40 -42.66 25.79
C THR A 100 15.61 -42.78 27.30
N ALA A 101 14.74 -42.18 28.12
CA ALA A 101 14.86 -42.20 29.56
C ALA A 101 14.78 -43.63 30.15
N PRO A 102 15.63 -43.96 31.14
CA PRO A 102 15.51 -45.21 31.87
C PRO A 102 14.21 -45.24 32.69
N GLN A 103 13.65 -46.43 32.90
CA GLN A 103 12.32 -46.64 33.51
C GLN A 103 12.08 -45.87 34.82
N LYS A 104 13.13 -45.69 35.64
CA LYS A 104 13.10 -44.94 36.91
C LYS A 104 12.92 -43.42 36.74
N SER A 105 13.27 -42.84 35.58
CA SER A 105 13.19 -41.40 35.31
C SER A 105 12.18 -41.03 34.21
N VAL A 106 11.57 -42.01 33.53
CA VAL A 106 10.55 -41.80 32.48
C VAL A 106 9.42 -40.88 32.96
N GLU A 107 8.86 -41.11 34.15
CA GLU A 107 7.76 -40.28 34.67
C GLU A 107 8.19 -38.82 34.92
N LYS A 108 9.44 -38.60 35.39
CA LYS A 108 10.00 -37.26 35.53
C LYS A 108 10.21 -36.60 34.16
N ALA A 109 10.71 -37.35 33.18
CA ALA A 109 10.88 -36.88 31.81
C ALA A 109 9.52 -36.52 31.17
N ARG A 110 8.48 -37.33 31.39
CA ARG A 110 7.11 -37.07 30.90
C ARG A 110 6.53 -35.78 31.46
N ARG A 111 6.66 -35.54 32.76
CA ARG A 111 6.23 -34.27 33.38
C ARG A 111 6.96 -33.07 32.79
N LYS A 112 8.27 -33.19 32.54
CA LYS A 112 9.07 -32.13 31.90
C LYS A 112 8.60 -31.89 30.45
N ALA A 113 8.38 -32.95 29.67
CA ALA A 113 7.89 -32.85 28.30
C ALA A 113 6.48 -32.23 28.23
N SER A 114 5.61 -32.56 29.19
CA SER A 114 4.27 -31.97 29.30
C SER A 114 4.34 -30.46 29.55
N ARG A 115 5.15 -30.02 30.52
CA ARG A 115 5.35 -28.58 30.80
C ARG A 115 5.89 -27.80 29.60
N ILE A 116 6.84 -28.39 28.86
CA ILE A 116 7.40 -27.75 27.66
C ILE A 116 6.35 -27.67 26.54
N THR A 117 5.52 -28.70 26.41
CA THR A 117 4.40 -28.72 25.45
C THR A 117 3.37 -27.66 25.80
N GLU A 118 2.96 -27.56 27.07
CA GLU A 118 2.05 -26.51 27.55
C GLU A 118 2.60 -25.10 27.27
N GLN A 119 3.90 -24.87 27.51
CA GLN A 119 4.55 -23.60 27.20
C GLN A 119 4.55 -23.30 25.69
N TYR A 120 4.85 -24.29 24.86
CA TYR A 120 4.81 -24.14 23.42
C TYR A 120 3.40 -23.82 22.92
N GLU A 121 2.39 -24.54 23.42
CA GLU A 121 0.99 -24.29 23.06
C GLU A 121 0.52 -22.92 23.53
N ALA A 122 0.84 -22.51 24.76
CA ALA A 122 0.44 -21.19 25.28
C ALA A 122 1.01 -20.04 24.43
N GLU A 123 2.26 -20.14 23.97
CA GLU A 123 2.91 -19.06 23.24
C GLU A 123 2.69 -19.11 21.72
N CYS A 124 2.50 -20.31 21.14
CA CYS A 124 2.55 -20.51 19.68
C CYS A 124 1.25 -21.02 19.06
N LYS A 125 0.24 -21.40 19.85
CA LYS A 125 -1.04 -21.93 19.32
C LYS A 125 -1.78 -20.94 18.43
N ALA A 126 -1.87 -19.68 18.84
CA ALA A 126 -2.49 -18.61 18.04
C ALA A 126 -1.79 -18.41 16.69
N ARG A 127 -0.46 -18.58 16.65
CA ARG A 127 0.31 -18.43 15.42
C ARG A 127 0.23 -19.65 14.50
N ARG A 128 0.22 -20.85 15.08
CA ARG A 128 0.02 -22.09 14.31
C ARG A 128 -1.32 -22.07 13.59
N SER A 129 -2.39 -21.53 14.20
CA SER A 129 -3.68 -21.35 13.53
C SER A 129 -3.63 -20.31 12.40
N GLU A 130 -2.90 -19.20 12.55
CA GLU A 130 -2.74 -18.20 11.48
C GLU A 130 -1.96 -18.76 10.27
N LEU A 131 -0.91 -19.55 10.53
CA LEU A 131 -0.12 -20.21 9.47
C LEU A 131 -0.89 -21.29 8.71
N LEU A 132 -1.85 -21.96 9.36
CA LEU A 132 -2.69 -22.97 8.73
C LEU A 132 -3.88 -22.37 7.96
N ALA A 133 -4.21 -21.10 8.21
CA ALA A 133 -5.30 -20.37 7.55
C ALA A 133 -4.83 -19.49 6.37
N SER A 134 -3.52 -19.41 6.13
CA SER A 134 -2.89 -18.69 5.02
C SER A 134 -2.52 -19.66 3.91
#